data_AF-A0A0U2UTV4-F1
#
_entry.id   AF-A0A0U2UTV4-F1
#
_cell.length_a   1.000
_cell.length_b   1.000
_cell.length_c   1.000
_cell.angle_alpha   90.00
_cell.angle_beta   90.00
_cell.angle_gamma   90.00
#
_symmetry.space_group_name_H-M   'P 1'
#
loop_
_entity.id
_entity.type
_entity.pdbx_description
1 polymer ?
#
loop_
_entity_poly.entity_id
_entity_poly.type
_entity_poly.pdbx_seq_one_letter_code
_entity_poly.pdbx_strand_id
1 'polypeptide(L)'
;MGVDIRHNKDRKVHRTEPKSQDIYLRLLVKLYRFLARRTNAKFNKIILKRLFMSKINRPPISLARIARNLRKSEGNANKTVVVVGSVTNDLRVFEVPKMTLCALHVTEKARDRVLKAGGEIITFDQLALRAPTGDKTLLIQGPRK
;
A
#
# COMPACT_ATOMS: atom_id res chain seq x y z
N MET A 1 -29.11 27.93 29.99
CA MET A 1 -29.09 28.38 28.58
C MET A 1 -28.82 27.17 27.70
N GLY A 2 -29.75 26.81 26.81
CA GLY A 2 -29.50 25.81 25.77
C GLY A 2 -28.74 26.47 24.62
N VAL A 3 -27.71 25.81 24.10
CA VAL A 3 -26.98 26.27 22.92
C VAL A 3 -27.62 25.61 21.70
N ASP A 4 -28.19 26.41 20.79
CA ASP A 4 -28.78 25.91 19.55
C ASP A 4 -27.67 25.57 18.54
N ILE A 5 -27.19 24.33 18.61
CA ILE A 5 -26.19 23.76 17.71
C ILE A 5 -26.73 22.53 16.98
N ARG A 6 -26.35 22.42 15.70
CA ARG A 6 -26.72 21.28 14.84
C ARG A 6 -25.78 20.09 15.08
N HIS A 7 -26.25 19.10 15.82
CA HIS A 7 -25.49 17.89 16.18
C HIS A 7 -25.51 16.76 15.12
N ASN A 8 -26.24 16.94 14.01
CA ASN A 8 -26.47 15.86 13.03
C ASN A 8 -25.22 15.41 12.25
N LYS A 9 -24.12 16.17 12.31
CA LYS A 9 -22.88 15.89 11.58
C LYS A 9 -21.67 15.61 12.48
N ASP A 10 -21.87 15.52 13.80
CA ASP A 10 -20.78 15.32 14.75
C ASP A 10 -20.09 13.97 14.56
N ARG A 11 -20.87 12.93 14.24
CA ARG A 11 -20.34 11.61 13.95
C ARG A 11 -19.72 11.56 12.55
N LYS A 12 -18.39 11.61 12.49
CA LYS A 12 -17.63 11.42 11.24
C LYS A 12 -17.56 9.96 10.83
N VAL A 13 -17.90 9.67 9.57
CA VAL A 13 -17.84 8.30 9.01
C VAL A 13 -16.43 8.00 8.52
N HIS A 14 -15.59 7.45 9.40
CA HIS A 14 -14.29 6.90 9.03
C HIS A 14 -13.97 5.64 9.83
N ARG A 15 -13.10 4.80 9.29
CA ARG A 15 -12.61 3.61 10.00
C ARG A 15 -11.44 3.97 10.89
N THR A 16 -11.51 3.58 12.15
CA THR A 16 -10.42 3.67 13.14
C THR A 16 -9.59 2.39 13.21
N GLU A 17 -10.13 1.27 12.73
CA GLU A 17 -9.53 -0.05 12.72
C GLU A 17 -9.99 -0.88 11.52
N PRO A 18 -9.28 -1.96 11.14
CA PRO A 18 -9.75 -2.86 10.10
C PRO A 18 -10.91 -3.72 10.63
N LYS A 19 -11.97 -3.89 9.82
CA LYS A 19 -13.08 -4.82 10.16
C LYS A 19 -12.65 -6.30 10.16
N SER A 20 -11.53 -6.62 9.51
CA SER A 20 -11.02 -7.99 9.43
C SER A 20 -10.46 -8.48 10.77
N GLN A 21 -10.69 -9.77 11.06
CA GLN A 21 -10.14 -10.46 12.24
C GLN A 21 -8.78 -11.11 11.97
N ASP A 22 -8.20 -10.94 10.77
CA ASP A 22 -6.88 -11.45 10.42
C ASP A 22 -5.80 -10.86 11.35
N ILE A 23 -5.11 -11.75 12.06
CA ILE A 23 -4.08 -11.43 13.04
C ILE A 23 -2.89 -10.73 12.39
N TYR A 24 -2.46 -11.18 11.20
CA TYR A 24 -1.31 -10.59 10.50
C TYR A 24 -1.59 -9.14 10.09
N LEU A 25 -2.80 -8.87 9.58
CA LEU A 25 -3.23 -7.52 9.26
C LEU A 25 -3.27 -6.63 10.52
N ARG A 26 -3.72 -7.17 11.66
CA ARG A 26 -3.77 -6.44 12.94
C ARG A 26 -2.38 -6.12 13.48
N LEU A 27 -1.42 -7.03 13.33
CA LEU A 27 -0.02 -6.78 13.69
C LEU A 27 0.57 -5.65 12.85
N LEU A 28 0.36 -5.67 11.53
CA LEU A 28 0.78 -4.57 10.65
C LEU A 28 0.12 -3.24 11.02
N VAL A 29 -1.17 -3.26 11.36
CA VAL A 29 -1.88 -2.06 11.84
C VAL A 29 -1.26 -1.54 13.14
N LYS A 30 -0.92 -2.41 14.10
CA LYS A 30 -0.28 -2.01 15.36
C LYS A 30 1.07 -1.34 15.09
N LEU A 31 1.87 -1.92 14.21
CA LEU A 31 3.17 -1.38 13.77
C LEU A 31 3.00 -0.01 13.10
N TYR A 32 2.14 0.11 12.08
CA TYR A 32 1.95 1.38 11.38
C TYR A 32 1.21 2.43 12.21
N ARG A 33 0.43 2.05 13.22
CA ARG A 33 -0.14 2.97 14.21
C ARG A 33 0.93 3.55 15.11
N PHE A 34 1.91 2.74 15.53
CA PHE A 34 3.09 3.23 16.25
C PHE A 34 3.90 4.20 15.39
N LEU A 35 4.25 3.80 14.15
CA LEU A 35 5.02 4.64 13.24
C LEU A 35 4.28 5.94 12.90
N ALA A 36 3.00 5.90 12.55
CA ALA A 36 2.24 7.08 12.19
C ALA A 36 2.09 8.10 13.35
N ARG A 37 2.20 7.64 14.60
CA ARG A 37 2.18 8.50 15.80
C ARG A 37 3.56 9.04 16.15
N ARG A 38 4.61 8.21 16.02
CA ARG A 38 5.98 8.56 16.45
C ARG A 38 6.84 9.19 15.36
N THR A 39 6.42 9.08 14.10
CA THR A 39 7.07 9.73 12.96
C THR A 39 6.18 10.84 12.40
N ASN A 40 6.80 11.93 11.94
CA ASN A 40 6.09 13.03 11.28
C ASN A 40 5.83 12.77 9.78
N ALA A 41 6.06 11.54 9.30
CA ALA A 41 5.89 11.17 7.91
C ALA A 41 4.41 11.00 7.52
N LYS A 42 3.96 11.75 6.50
CA LYS A 42 2.60 11.60 5.93
C LYS A 42 2.37 10.21 5.34
N PHE A 43 3.44 9.56 4.86
CA PHE A 43 3.40 8.22 4.28
C PHE A 43 2.79 7.18 5.24
N ASN A 44 3.26 7.13 6.49
CA ASN A 44 2.78 6.18 7.49
C ASN A 44 1.29 6.38 7.84
N LYS A 45 0.84 7.64 7.90
CA LYS A 45 -0.58 7.97 8.10
C LYS A 45 -1.43 7.45 6.93
N ILE A 46 -0.93 7.56 5.70
CA ILE A 46 -1.63 7.06 4.50
C ILE A 46 -1.66 5.52 4.48
N ILE A 47 -0.55 4.84 4.78
CA ILE A 47 -0.53 3.36 4.86
C ILE A 47 -1.52 2.87 5.90
N LEU A 48 -1.49 3.42 7.12
CA LEU A 48 -2.41 3.04 8.19
C LEU A 48 -3.88 3.16 7.75
N LYS A 49 -4.24 4.29 7.12
CA LYS A 49 -5.59 4.50 6.58
C LYS A 49 -5.93 3.49 5.49
N ARG A 50 -4.97 3.10 4.65
CA ARG A 50 -5.17 2.09 3.58
C ARG A 50 -5.30 0.67 4.15
N LEU A 51 -4.62 0.32 5.23
CA LEU A 51 -4.79 -0.98 5.90
C LEU A 51 -6.22 -1.17 6.44
N PHE A 52 -6.90 -0.09 6.82
CA PHE A 52 -8.31 -0.13 7.28
C PHE A 52 -9.33 -0.32 6.15
N MET A 53 -8.93 -0.13 4.89
CA MET A 53 -9.85 -0.17 3.76
C MET A 53 -10.44 -1.57 3.55
N SER A 54 -11.70 -1.62 3.11
CA SER A 54 -12.35 -2.86 2.67
C SER A 54 -11.66 -3.42 1.43
N LYS A 55 -11.92 -4.69 1.12
CA LYS A 55 -11.38 -5.37 -0.08
C LYS A 55 -11.75 -4.63 -1.37
N ILE A 56 -13.00 -4.18 -1.50
CA ILE A 56 -13.48 -3.37 -2.64
C ILE A 56 -12.65 -2.08 -2.79
N ASN A 57 -12.32 -1.43 -1.68
CA ASN A 57 -11.49 -0.21 -1.68
C ASN A 57 -9.98 -0.49 -1.78
N ARG A 58 -9.56 -1.75 -1.77
CA ARG A 58 -8.18 -2.20 -2.07
C ARG A 58 -8.19 -3.06 -3.34
N PRO A 59 -8.54 -2.47 -4.50
CA PRO A 59 -8.58 -3.21 -5.75
C PRO A 59 -7.20 -3.76 -6.10
N PRO A 60 -7.13 -4.95 -6.71
CA PRO A 60 -5.86 -5.52 -7.16
C PRO A 60 -5.21 -4.62 -8.22
N ILE A 61 -3.89 -4.66 -8.30
CA ILE A 61 -3.11 -3.93 -9.30
C ILE A 61 -2.33 -4.88 -10.19
N SER A 62 -2.33 -4.63 -11.49
CA SER A 62 -1.56 -5.43 -12.45
C SER A 62 -0.10 -4.98 -12.54
N LEU A 63 0.79 -5.93 -12.82
CA LEU A 63 2.21 -5.65 -13.11
C LEU A 63 2.39 -4.61 -14.23
N ALA A 64 1.53 -4.64 -15.26
CA ALA A 64 1.56 -3.67 -16.35
C ALA A 64 1.39 -2.22 -15.88
N ARG A 65 0.49 -2.01 -14.91
CA ARG A 65 0.25 -0.68 -14.35
C ARG A 65 1.42 -0.22 -13.49
N ILE A 66 2.05 -1.14 -12.75
CA ILE A 66 3.26 -0.84 -11.99
C ILE A 66 4.40 -0.43 -12.92
N ALA A 67 4.68 -1.22 -13.96
CA ALA A 67 5.71 -0.93 -14.95
C ALA A 67 5.47 0.42 -15.65
N ARG A 68 4.22 0.75 -15.98
CA ARG A 68 3.87 2.05 -16.57
C ARG A 68 4.15 3.23 -15.63
N ASN A 69 3.86 3.07 -14.34
CA ASN A 69 4.11 4.13 -13.35
C ASN A 69 5.61 4.33 -13.07
N LEU A 70 6.41 3.26 -13.16
CA LEU A 70 7.86 3.35 -13.09
C LEU A 70 8.43 4.12 -14.28
N ARG A 71 7.95 3.84 -15.51
CA ARG A 71 8.38 4.54 -16.73
C ARG A 71 7.95 6.01 -16.82
N LYS A 72 6.95 6.42 -16.05
CA LYS A 72 6.38 7.78 -16.13
C LYS A 72 7.34 8.88 -15.66
N SER A 73 8.34 8.55 -14.83
CA SER A 73 9.34 9.52 -14.39
C SER A 73 10.68 8.83 -14.13
N GLU A 74 11.77 9.36 -14.67
CA GLU A 74 13.10 8.75 -14.56
C GLU A 74 13.56 8.60 -13.10
N GLY A 75 13.19 9.54 -12.24
CA GLY A 75 13.43 9.48 -10.80
C GLY A 75 12.67 8.39 -10.03
N ASN A 76 11.80 7.60 -10.70
CA ASN A 76 11.06 6.50 -10.06
C ASN A 76 11.71 5.14 -10.25
N ALA A 77 12.71 4.99 -11.13
CA ALA A 77 13.35 3.70 -11.40
C ALA A 77 13.99 3.08 -10.14
N ASN A 78 14.57 3.92 -9.28
CA ASN A 78 15.23 3.48 -8.05
C ASN A 78 14.31 3.49 -6.81
N LYS A 79 13.01 3.74 -6.97
CA LYS A 79 12.07 3.79 -5.85
C LYS A 79 11.48 2.43 -5.56
N THR A 80 11.25 2.15 -4.28
CA THR A 80 10.51 0.96 -3.86
C THR A 80 9.03 1.16 -4.12
N VAL A 81 8.42 0.28 -4.91
CA VAL A 81 6.99 0.34 -5.23
C VAL A 81 6.19 -0.22 -4.07
N VAL A 82 5.24 0.55 -3.56
CA VAL A 82 4.41 0.16 -2.40
C VAL A 82 2.95 0.06 -2.81
N VAL A 83 2.34 -1.10 -2.57
CA VAL A 83 0.94 -1.39 -2.89
C VAL A 83 0.26 -1.97 -1.66
N VAL A 84 -0.72 -1.24 -1.11
CA VAL A 84 -1.57 -1.78 -0.03
C VAL A 84 -2.74 -2.56 -0.64
N GLY A 85 -2.46 -3.79 -1.07
CA GLY A 85 -3.43 -4.66 -1.75
C GLY A 85 -2.76 -5.86 -2.41
N SER A 86 -3.48 -6.49 -3.34
CA SER A 86 -2.99 -7.63 -4.11
C SER A 86 -2.35 -7.19 -5.42
N VAL A 87 -1.22 -7.78 -5.78
CA VAL A 87 -0.56 -7.59 -7.08
C VAL A 87 -0.81 -8.82 -7.95
N THR A 88 -1.35 -8.59 -9.14
CA THR A 88 -1.73 -9.61 -10.12
C THR A 88 -0.84 -9.58 -11.35
N ASN A 89 -0.70 -10.75 -11.98
CA ASN A 89 0.03 -10.88 -13.24
C ASN A 89 -0.74 -10.22 -14.39
N ASP A 90 -0.02 -9.77 -15.42
CA ASP A 90 -0.58 -9.33 -16.70
C ASP A 90 0.21 -9.99 -17.84
N LEU A 91 -0.45 -10.87 -18.59
CA LEU A 91 0.18 -11.67 -19.66
C LEU A 91 0.59 -10.80 -20.86
N ARG A 92 -0.01 -9.62 -21.02
CA ARG A 92 0.24 -8.74 -22.18
C ARG A 92 1.57 -8.01 -22.11
N VAL A 93 2.15 -7.91 -20.91
CA VAL A 93 3.48 -7.37 -20.73
C VAL A 93 4.44 -8.52 -20.87
N PHE A 94 5.43 -8.42 -21.75
CA PHE A 94 6.43 -9.47 -21.94
C PHE A 94 7.60 -9.28 -20.96
N GLU A 95 8.14 -8.06 -20.92
CA GLU A 95 9.26 -7.71 -20.06
C GLU A 95 8.81 -6.95 -18.81
N VAL A 96 9.17 -7.50 -17.65
CA VAL A 96 8.95 -6.86 -16.35
C VAL A 96 10.27 -6.19 -15.96
N PRO A 97 10.29 -4.87 -15.69
CA PRO A 97 11.52 -4.21 -15.26
C PRO A 97 11.91 -4.67 -13.85
N LYS A 98 13.22 -4.67 -13.56
CA LYS A 98 13.74 -4.91 -12.20
C LYS A 98 13.16 -3.86 -11.25
N MET A 99 12.50 -4.32 -10.19
CA MET A 99 11.88 -3.45 -9.18
C MET A 99 11.86 -4.10 -7.81
N THR A 100 11.90 -3.30 -6.76
CA THR A 100 11.58 -3.72 -5.40
C THR A 100 10.11 -3.42 -5.12
N LEU A 101 9.32 -4.45 -4.81
CA LEU A 101 7.88 -4.39 -4.66
C LEU A 101 7.45 -4.77 -3.24
N CYS A 102 6.78 -3.85 -2.54
CA CYS A 102 6.10 -4.10 -1.28
C CYS A 102 4.60 -4.28 -1.51
N ALA A 103 4.03 -5.42 -1.10
CA ALA A 103 2.60 -5.68 -1.22
C ALA A 103 2.04 -6.51 -0.05
N LEU A 104 0.71 -6.49 0.12
CA LEU A 104 0.05 -7.38 1.10
C LEU A 104 -0.03 -8.81 0.56
N HIS A 105 -0.26 -8.95 -0.74
CA HIS A 105 -0.34 -10.24 -1.40
C HIS A 105 0.16 -10.10 -2.83
N VAL A 106 0.90 -11.10 -3.31
CA VAL A 106 1.36 -11.20 -4.69
C VAL A 106 0.95 -12.56 -5.20
N THR A 107 0.24 -12.61 -6.33
CA THR A 107 -0.11 -13.89 -6.98
C THR A 107 1.15 -14.63 -7.41
N GLU A 108 1.17 -15.95 -7.32
CA GLU A 108 2.31 -16.82 -7.65
C GLU A 108 2.97 -16.48 -8.99
N LYS A 109 2.18 -16.49 -10.08
CA LYS A 109 2.69 -16.11 -11.41
C LYS A 109 3.28 -14.70 -11.49
N ALA A 110 2.78 -13.75 -10.69
CA ALA A 110 3.36 -12.41 -10.63
C ALA A 110 4.66 -12.39 -9.83
N ARG A 111 4.73 -13.19 -8.75
CA ARG A 111 5.92 -13.36 -7.93
C ARG A 111 7.07 -13.93 -8.77
N ASP A 112 6.83 -15.01 -9.51
CA ASP A 112 7.86 -15.67 -10.32
C ASP A 112 8.44 -14.73 -11.37
N ARG A 113 7.59 -13.92 -12.00
CA ARG A 113 8.03 -12.97 -13.03
C ARG A 113 8.85 -11.81 -12.48
N VAL A 114 8.50 -11.30 -11.30
CA VAL A 114 9.28 -10.25 -10.63
C VAL A 114 10.64 -10.80 -10.19
N LEU A 115 10.67 -12.00 -9.62
CA LEU A 115 11.93 -12.66 -9.23
C LEU A 115 12.79 -13.00 -10.44
N LYS A 116 12.20 -13.50 -11.53
CA LYS A 116 12.91 -13.80 -12.79
C LYS A 116 13.53 -12.55 -13.43
N ALA A 117 12.90 -11.39 -13.26
CA ALA A 117 13.45 -10.09 -13.67
C ALA A 117 14.56 -9.57 -12.73
N GLY A 118 14.97 -10.34 -11.73
CA GLY A 118 15.95 -9.93 -10.71
C GLY A 118 15.41 -8.89 -9.73
N GLY A 119 14.08 -8.74 -9.64
CA GLY A 119 13.41 -7.88 -8.67
C GLY A 119 13.29 -8.54 -7.30
N GLU A 120 12.86 -7.75 -6.32
CA GLU A 120 12.69 -8.22 -4.94
C GLU A 120 11.25 -7.96 -4.48
N ILE A 121 10.69 -8.89 -3.72
CA ILE A 121 9.37 -8.74 -3.11
C ILE A 121 9.54 -8.68 -1.60
N ILE A 122 9.11 -7.58 -1.02
CA ILE A 122 9.21 -7.32 0.42
C ILE A 122 7.83 -7.22 1.07
N THR A 123 7.80 -7.49 2.37
CA THR A 123 6.61 -7.30 3.20
C THR A 123 6.61 -5.92 3.86
N PHE A 124 5.46 -5.54 4.44
CA PHE A 124 5.30 -4.22 5.06
C PHE A 124 6.10 -4.05 6.35
N ASP A 125 6.36 -5.13 7.09
CA ASP A 125 7.27 -5.16 8.24
C ASP A 125 8.73 -4.95 7.81
N GLN A 126 9.17 -5.61 6.73
CA GLN A 126 10.50 -5.39 6.16
C GLN A 126 10.67 -3.98 5.61
N LEU A 127 9.64 -3.45 4.95
CA LEU A 127 9.63 -2.06 4.46
C LEU A 127 9.78 -1.07 5.62
N ALA A 128 9.10 -1.31 6.75
CA ALA A 128 9.19 -0.46 7.92
C ALA A 128 10.60 -0.43 8.54
N LEU A 129 11.36 -1.52 8.44
CA LEU A 129 12.76 -1.56 8.86
C LEU A 129 13.68 -0.80 7.89
N ARG A 130 13.49 -0.97 6.58
CA ARG A 130 14.33 -0.33 5.55
C ARG A 130 14.08 1.16 5.39
N ALA A 131 12.82 1.57 5.43
CA ALA A 131 12.38 2.94 5.18
C ALA A 131 11.25 3.33 6.15
N PRO A 132 11.56 3.56 7.45
CA PRO A 132 10.56 3.86 8.47
C PRO A 132 9.76 5.15 8.21
N THR A 133 10.34 6.08 7.45
CA THR A 133 9.74 7.34 7.01
C THR A 133 9.04 7.24 5.65
N GLY A 134 9.26 6.16 4.89
CA GLY A 134 8.79 6.00 3.51
C GLY A 134 9.65 6.70 2.46
N ASP A 135 10.91 7.01 2.77
CA ASP A 135 11.82 7.65 1.82
C ASP A 135 12.05 6.79 0.59
N LYS A 136 12.16 7.43 -0.58
CA LYS A 136 12.32 6.77 -1.90
C LYS A 136 11.25 5.69 -2.17
N THR A 137 10.04 5.83 -1.65
CA THR A 137 8.92 4.94 -1.97
C THR A 137 7.99 5.56 -3.02
N LEU A 138 7.40 4.71 -3.85
CA LEU A 138 6.34 5.05 -4.79
C LEU A 138 5.06 4.35 -4.37
N LEU A 139 4.16 5.08 -3.72
CA LEU A 139 2.88 4.55 -3.28
C LEU A 139 1.87 4.54 -4.43
N ILE A 140 1.47 3.35 -4.88
CA ILE A 140 0.51 3.17 -5.97
C ILE A 140 -0.81 2.64 -5.42
N GLN A 141 -1.92 2.97 -6.10
CA GLN A 141 -3.23 2.40 -5.82
C GLN A 141 -3.83 1.83 -7.11
N GLY A 142 -4.54 0.70 -6.98
CA GLY A 142 -5.32 0.14 -8.08
C GLY A 142 -6.48 1.06 -8.48
N PRO A 143 -7.02 0.89 -9.71
CA PRO A 143 -8.18 1.64 -10.17
C PRO A 143 -9.39 1.35 -9.30
N ARG A 144 -10.06 2.40 -8.82
CA ARG A 144 -11.42 2.33 -8.29
C ARG A 144 -12.33 2.91 -9.37
N LYS A 145 -13.23 2.08 -9.90
CA LYS A 145 -14.38 2.55 -10.65
C LYS A 145 -15.58 2.39 -9.75
#